data_AF-A0A7S3NNY5-F1
#
_entry.id   AF-A0A7S3NNY5-F1
#
_cell.length_a   1.000
_cell.length_b   1.000
_cell.length_c   1.000
_cell.angle_alpha   90.00
_cell.angle_beta   90.00
_cell.angle_gamma   90.00
#
_symmetry.space_group_name_H-M   'P 1'
#
loop_
_entity.id
_entity.type
_entity.pdbx_description
1 polymer ?
#
loop_
_entity_poly.entity_id
_entity_poly.type
_entity_poly.pdbx_seq_one_letter_code
_entity_poly.pdbx_strand_id
1 'polypeptide(L)'
;MQGMQSLLESLKEERGQTQEDLVAINTALDKVGIEIQNEFIDIKDQLRRGNQNQAAMMQKMEKQEILLQKLLKKDEQRVQQSQKPKVTVLELNSNDIIFGEFIGRGGFGVVYKGTWNGVAVALKTFPSNAVDAKTREDLRKEALKHQRMKNHPNIISFYGVCLEPSDKACLVIEFASGGTLFDRIYKIDIDISTPLALAYAFELVAGLVHLHKNSICHRDLKSLNVLIAAGGILKLSDFGLAKVKSTVSSASTASSGSIGTWAWMAPEQHNPKVKKDWEKTDVYSLGMVFFEIVTRKQPWDGLGPSEIMMNVFFNQERPEIAYKDESRHKVLVAILKKCWNQDATQRPSLKNGDIQVRVATTLKQLGGDPRQAANVVDIACLRLFLFLLIQFESKNHHLHHLLVVQLLNHARLPMLLTYLRLFLFLLIQVKSKNHHHLLVTFLNHLDRRNLVLFKIFDHPNIYYRVGNGYESLLIMIEV
;
A
#
# COMPACT_ATOMS: atom_id res chain seq x y z
N MET A 1 43.68 25.14 22.11
CA MET A 1 43.20 23.84 22.67
C MET A 1 42.39 24.02 23.96
N GLN A 2 42.99 24.43 25.09
CA GLN A 2 42.24 24.68 26.34
C GLN A 2 41.18 25.79 26.20
N GLY A 3 41.49 26.89 25.51
CA GLY A 3 40.52 27.95 25.20
C GLY A 3 39.32 27.46 24.37
N MET A 4 39.55 26.59 23.38
CA MET A 4 38.48 25.97 22.56
C MET A 4 37.58 25.03 23.39
N GLN A 5 38.15 24.30 24.35
CA GLN A 5 37.38 23.42 25.23
C GLN A 5 36.49 24.21 26.18
N SER A 6 37.01 25.30 26.74
CA SER A 6 36.24 26.23 27.58
C SER A 6 35.08 26.89 26.81
N LEU A 7 35.31 27.30 25.56
CA LEU A 7 34.27 27.90 24.72
C LEU A 7 33.17 26.89 24.30
N LEU A 8 33.55 25.64 24.04
CA LEU A 8 32.61 24.55 23.75
C LEU A 8 31.78 24.14 24.97
N GLU A 9 32.30 24.35 26.18
CA GLU A 9 31.56 24.13 27.43
C GLU A 9 30.60 25.27 27.72
N SER A 10 30.98 26.54 27.51
CA SER A 10 30.05 27.67 27.69
C SER A 10 28.87 27.61 26.72
N LEU A 11 29.10 27.21 25.45
CA LEU A 11 28.05 27.02 24.45
C LEU A 11 27.09 25.84 24.76
N LYS A 12 27.46 24.92 25.67
CA LYS A 12 26.55 23.85 26.12
C LYS A 12 25.62 24.33 27.24
N GLU A 13 26.05 25.30 28.04
CA GLU A 13 25.28 25.82 29.18
C GLU A 13 24.17 26.79 28.75
N GLU A 14 24.33 27.51 27.63
CA GLU A 14 23.33 28.46 27.10
C GLU A 14 22.18 27.82 26.29
N ARG A 15 21.97 26.50 26.35
CA ARG A 15 20.84 25.83 25.67
C ARG A 15 19.51 26.03 26.39
N GLY A 16 19.02 27.27 26.39
CA GLY A 16 17.63 27.67 26.67
C GLY A 16 16.85 27.91 25.38
N GLN A 17 15.56 27.61 25.37
CA GLN A 17 14.71 27.55 24.18
C GLN A 17 14.18 28.94 23.73
N THR A 18 14.85 29.67 22.83
CA THR A 18 14.16 30.59 21.90
C THR A 18 14.81 30.66 20.51
N GLN A 19 14.08 31.18 19.52
CA GLN A 19 14.52 31.26 18.11
C GLN A 19 15.57 32.36 17.86
N GLU A 20 15.67 33.35 18.77
CA GLU A 20 16.70 34.40 18.74
C GLU A 20 18.07 33.86 19.20
N ASP A 21 18.08 32.91 20.13
CA ASP A 21 19.31 32.28 20.65
C ASP A 21 20.06 31.49 19.56
N LEU A 22 19.36 30.91 18.58
CA LEU A 22 19.96 30.12 17.49
C LEU A 22 20.70 30.97 16.46
N VAL A 23 20.25 32.21 16.21
CA VAL A 23 20.93 33.15 15.29
C VAL A 23 22.20 33.69 15.93
N ALA A 24 22.16 33.96 17.24
CA ALA A 24 23.33 34.34 18.02
C ALA A 24 24.37 33.20 18.05
N ILE A 25 23.93 31.95 18.26
CA ILE A 25 24.79 30.76 18.20
C ILE A 25 25.42 30.57 16.80
N ASN A 26 24.66 30.74 15.72
CA ASN A 26 25.22 30.64 14.36
C ASN A 26 26.25 31.74 14.08
N THR A 27 25.97 32.98 14.50
CA THR A 27 26.90 34.10 14.32
C THR A 27 28.19 33.90 15.14
N ALA A 28 28.08 33.33 16.33
CA ALA A 28 29.22 32.99 17.17
C ALA A 28 30.04 31.84 16.57
N LEU A 29 29.39 30.80 16.03
CA LEU A 29 30.06 29.67 15.36
C LEU A 29 30.80 30.12 14.10
N ASP A 30 30.22 31.02 13.31
CA ASP A 30 30.88 31.58 12.12
C ASP A 30 32.11 32.42 12.49
N LYS A 31 32.00 33.27 13.52
CA LYS A 31 33.15 34.05 14.04
C LYS A 31 34.27 33.14 14.54
N VAL A 32 33.94 32.13 15.33
CA VAL A 32 34.92 31.14 15.85
C VAL A 32 35.53 30.34 14.71
N GLY A 33 34.75 29.97 13.69
CA GLY A 33 35.25 29.29 12.49
C GLY A 33 36.28 30.11 11.73
N ILE A 34 36.03 31.42 11.58
CA ILE A 34 36.94 32.37 10.92
C ILE A 34 38.21 32.62 11.75
N GLU A 35 38.09 32.83 13.07
CA GLU A 35 39.23 33.04 13.96
C GLU A 35 40.15 31.81 14.00
N ILE A 36 39.56 30.60 14.08
CA ILE A 36 40.32 29.36 14.02
C ILE A 36 41.02 29.22 12.66
N GLN A 37 40.34 29.51 11.54
CA GLN A 37 40.98 29.45 10.22
C GLN A 37 42.16 30.42 10.11
N ASN A 38 42.03 31.63 10.65
CA ASN A 38 43.08 32.64 10.61
C ASN A 38 44.28 32.26 11.49
N GLU A 39 44.06 31.74 12.70
CA GLU A 39 45.15 31.20 13.54
C GLU A 39 45.84 29.99 12.88
N PHE A 40 45.08 29.12 12.19
CA PHE A 40 45.65 27.99 11.46
C PHE A 40 46.52 28.41 10.27
N ILE A 41 46.16 29.49 9.59
CA ILE A 41 46.95 30.07 8.49
C ILE A 41 48.26 30.65 9.03
N ASP A 42 48.19 31.44 10.11
CA ASP A 42 49.38 32.06 10.71
C ASP A 42 50.36 31.00 11.25
N ILE A 43 49.85 29.95 11.90
CA ILE A 43 50.65 28.82 12.37
C ILE A 43 51.26 28.01 11.19
N LYS A 44 50.52 27.81 10.08
CA LYS A 44 51.04 27.16 8.86
C LYS A 44 52.17 27.98 8.22
N ASP A 45 52.05 29.31 8.21
CA ASP A 45 53.07 30.20 7.66
C ASP A 45 54.31 30.32 8.55
N GLN A 46 54.16 30.17 9.88
CA GLN A 46 55.27 30.06 10.82
C GLN A 46 55.98 28.69 10.72
N LEU A 47 55.24 27.59 10.53
CA LEU A 47 55.80 26.23 10.34
C LEU A 47 56.47 26.03 8.98
N ARG A 48 56.07 26.73 7.92
CA ARG A 48 56.78 26.69 6.62
C ARG A 48 58.23 27.21 6.69
N ARG A 49 58.59 27.91 7.76
CA ARG A 49 59.91 28.52 7.95
C ARG A 49 60.88 27.69 8.81
N GLY A 50 60.53 26.45 9.22
CA GLY A 50 61.34 25.61 10.13
C GLY A 50 61.58 24.14 9.68
N ASN A 51 62.53 23.47 10.33
CA ASN A 51 63.12 22.17 9.94
C ASN A 51 62.27 20.90 10.24
N GLN A 52 62.73 19.77 9.69
CA GLN A 52 62.09 18.46 9.45
C GLN A 52 61.21 17.79 10.55
N ASN A 53 61.20 18.23 11.81
CA ASN A 53 60.30 17.70 12.84
C ASN A 53 58.86 18.27 12.78
N GLN A 54 58.60 19.23 11.90
CA GLN A 54 57.30 19.90 11.77
C GLN A 54 56.29 19.16 10.88
N ALA A 55 56.73 18.23 10.03
CA ALA A 55 55.86 17.49 9.10
C ALA A 55 54.85 16.56 9.82
N ALA A 56 55.28 15.88 10.89
CA ALA A 56 54.40 15.03 11.69
C ALA A 56 53.34 15.84 12.45
N MET A 57 53.71 17.04 12.91
CA MET A 57 52.79 17.96 13.57
C MET A 57 51.78 18.56 12.58
N MET A 58 52.21 18.89 11.35
CA MET A 58 51.32 19.29 10.26
C MET A 58 50.29 18.20 9.93
N GLN A 59 50.71 16.94 9.75
CA GLN A 59 49.76 15.85 9.49
C GLN A 59 48.74 15.64 10.62
N LYS A 60 49.17 15.81 11.88
CA LYS A 60 48.27 15.69 13.03
C LYS A 60 47.26 16.83 13.07
N MET A 61 47.68 18.05 12.72
CA MET A 61 46.81 19.21 12.60
C MET A 61 45.83 19.11 11.43
N GLU A 62 46.27 18.69 10.24
CA GLU A 62 45.39 18.47 9.09
C GLU A 62 44.30 17.44 9.40
N LYS A 63 44.64 16.37 10.13
CA LYS A 63 43.65 15.39 10.60
C LYS A 63 42.61 16.00 11.54
N GLN A 64 43.03 16.91 12.42
CA GLN A 64 42.12 17.62 13.32
C GLN A 64 41.25 18.65 12.59
N GLU A 65 41.81 19.37 11.61
CA GLU A 65 41.08 20.30 10.73
C GLU A 65 39.97 19.56 9.96
N ILE A 66 40.29 18.41 9.36
CA ILE A 66 39.31 17.55 8.68
C ILE A 66 38.22 17.06 9.64
N LEU A 67 38.58 16.72 10.89
CA LEU A 67 37.61 16.29 11.89
C LEU A 67 36.67 17.45 12.28
N LEU A 68 37.21 18.66 12.45
CA LEU A 68 36.44 19.85 12.78
C LEU A 68 35.46 20.21 11.66
N GLN A 69 35.93 20.21 10.40
CA GLN A 69 35.07 20.44 9.23
C GLN A 69 33.94 19.40 9.12
N LYS A 70 34.20 18.14 9.49
CA LYS A 70 33.17 17.08 9.54
C LYS A 70 32.14 17.32 10.65
N LEU A 71 32.56 17.82 11.80
CA LEU A 71 31.67 18.15 12.91
C LEU A 71 30.80 19.37 12.58
N LEU A 72 31.39 20.43 12.04
CA LEU A 72 30.68 21.64 11.59
C LEU A 72 29.61 21.30 10.54
N LYS A 73 29.96 20.56 9.49
CA LYS A 73 28.99 20.09 8.47
C LYS A 73 27.85 19.25 9.06
N LYS A 74 28.13 18.46 10.10
CA LYS A 74 27.12 17.62 10.76
C LYS A 74 26.14 18.46 11.57
N ASP A 75 26.61 19.54 12.21
CA ASP A 75 25.76 20.44 12.96
C ASP A 75 25.00 21.42 12.04
N GLU A 76 25.60 21.91 10.94
CA GLU A 76 24.89 22.63 9.86
C GLU A 76 23.71 21.80 9.32
N GLN A 77 23.93 20.50 9.05
CA GLN A 77 22.86 19.60 8.61
C GLN A 77 21.75 19.41 9.65
N ARG A 78 22.08 19.43 10.95
CA ARG A 78 21.10 19.36 12.04
C ARG A 78 20.29 20.64 12.15
N VAL A 79 20.92 21.80 11.99
CA VAL A 79 20.27 23.12 12.00
C VAL A 79 19.36 23.30 10.77
N GLN A 80 19.80 22.86 9.59
CA GLN A 80 18.96 22.83 8.39
C GLN A 80 17.76 21.88 8.52
N GLN A 81 17.88 20.80 9.32
CA GLN A 81 16.75 19.93 9.63
C GLN A 81 15.75 20.56 10.60
N SER A 82 16.20 21.39 11.55
CA SER A 82 15.31 22.11 12.47
C SER A 82 14.65 23.35 11.87
N GLN A 83 15.20 23.93 10.80
CA GLN A 83 14.62 25.07 10.08
C GLN A 83 13.56 24.70 9.02
N LYS A 84 13.37 23.42 8.68
CA LYS A 84 12.26 23.01 7.80
C LYS A 84 10.94 23.21 8.53
N PRO A 85 9.90 23.78 7.89
CA PRO A 85 8.59 23.94 8.50
C PRO A 85 8.15 22.57 9.05
N LYS A 86 7.80 22.54 10.34
CA LYS A 86 7.38 21.35 11.06
C LYS A 86 6.09 20.88 10.39
N VAL A 87 6.20 19.90 9.46
CA VAL A 87 5.03 19.35 8.75
C VAL A 87 4.06 18.85 9.81
N THR A 88 2.95 19.58 9.99
CA THR A 88 1.87 19.19 10.88
C THR A 88 1.06 18.09 10.21
N VAL A 89 0.68 17.09 10.99
CA VAL A 89 -0.17 16.01 10.50
C VAL A 89 -1.56 16.57 10.19
N LEU A 90 -2.20 16.06 9.15
CA LEU A 90 -3.62 16.31 8.88
C LEU A 90 -4.49 15.65 9.96
N GLU A 91 -4.76 16.40 11.03
CA GLU A 91 -5.63 15.99 12.12
C GLU A 91 -7.10 16.24 11.77
N LEU A 92 -7.94 15.22 11.94
CA LEU A 92 -9.37 15.23 11.65
C LEU A 92 -10.18 15.36 12.94
N ASN A 93 -11.34 16.02 12.86
CA ASN A 93 -12.25 16.15 13.98
C ASN A 93 -12.97 14.81 14.23
N SER A 94 -12.96 14.35 15.48
CA SER A 94 -13.64 13.10 15.89
C SER A 94 -15.16 13.16 15.76
N ASN A 95 -15.77 14.34 15.72
CA ASN A 95 -17.21 14.50 15.50
C ASN A 95 -17.63 14.15 14.06
N ASP A 96 -16.70 14.27 13.11
CA ASP A 96 -16.96 13.95 11.70
C ASP A 96 -16.79 12.45 11.42
N ILE A 97 -16.32 11.68 12.41
CA ILE A 97 -15.96 10.27 12.30
C ILE A 97 -16.95 9.41 13.07
N ILE A 98 -17.57 8.46 12.36
CA ILE A 98 -18.51 7.49 12.93
C ILE A 98 -17.93 6.10 12.73
N PHE A 99 -17.69 5.39 13.83
CA PHE A 99 -17.28 3.98 13.82
C PHE A 99 -18.48 3.08 13.50
N GLY A 100 -18.25 2.09 12.66
CA GLY A 100 -19.21 1.05 12.30
C GLY A 100 -18.70 -0.34 12.63
N GLU A 101 -18.96 -1.30 11.74
CA GLU A 101 -18.62 -2.71 11.95
C GLU A 101 -17.11 -2.97 12.02
N PHE A 102 -16.72 -3.93 12.86
CA PHE A 102 -15.37 -4.48 12.88
C PHE A 102 -15.06 -5.18 11.55
N ILE A 103 -13.93 -4.85 10.92
CA ILE A 103 -13.47 -5.48 9.67
C ILE A 103 -12.43 -6.56 9.97
N GLY A 104 -11.48 -6.27 10.86
CA GLY A 104 -10.39 -7.19 11.12
C GLY A 104 -9.40 -6.73 12.18
N ARG A 105 -8.58 -7.66 12.64
CA ARG A 105 -7.49 -7.41 13.59
C ARG A 105 -6.21 -8.02 13.05
N GLY A 106 -5.12 -7.26 13.09
CA GLY A 106 -3.79 -7.71 12.69
C GLY A 106 -2.71 -7.22 13.64
N GLY A 107 -1.45 -7.49 13.29
CA GLY A 107 -0.29 -7.01 14.07
C GLY A 107 -0.14 -5.49 14.13
N PHE A 108 -0.93 -4.75 13.34
CA PHE A 108 -0.94 -3.29 13.28
C PHE A 108 -2.15 -2.66 13.97
N GLY A 109 -2.94 -3.47 14.68
CA GLY A 109 -4.11 -3.02 15.42
C GLY A 109 -5.43 -3.55 14.88
N VAL A 110 -6.50 -2.82 15.15
CA VAL A 110 -7.88 -3.18 14.80
C VAL A 110 -8.38 -2.22 13.72
N VAL A 111 -9.11 -2.74 12.74
CA VAL A 111 -9.69 -1.95 11.66
C VAL A 111 -11.20 -2.05 11.74
N TYR A 112 -11.85 -0.90 11.79
CA TYR A 112 -13.30 -0.75 11.70
C TYR A 112 -13.66 -0.14 10.35
N LYS A 113 -14.83 -0.49 9.84
CA LYS A 113 -15.50 0.32 8.83
C LYS A 113 -16.07 1.53 9.52
N GLY A 114 -16.15 2.66 8.83
CA GLY A 114 -16.79 3.84 9.37
C GLY A 114 -17.16 4.82 8.28
N THR A 115 -17.57 6.01 8.70
CA THR A 115 -17.80 7.15 7.82
C THR A 115 -17.03 8.37 8.32
N TRP A 116 -16.47 9.13 7.39
CA TRP A 116 -15.91 10.45 7.63
C TRP A 116 -16.65 11.45 6.73
N ASN A 117 -17.36 12.42 7.30
CA ASN A 117 -18.22 13.36 6.55
C ASN A 117 -19.19 12.66 5.57
N GLY A 118 -19.77 11.53 6.01
CA GLY A 118 -20.68 10.70 5.19
C GLY A 118 -19.99 9.83 4.13
N VAL A 119 -18.67 9.95 3.94
CA VAL A 119 -17.89 9.11 3.02
C VAL A 119 -17.43 7.84 3.74
N ALA A 120 -17.61 6.67 3.12
CA ALA A 120 -17.15 5.41 3.69
C ALA A 120 -15.61 5.35 3.80
N VAL A 121 -15.11 4.98 4.98
CA VAL A 121 -13.68 4.93 5.31
C VAL A 121 -13.34 3.68 6.13
N ALA A 122 -12.06 3.32 6.15
CA ALA A 122 -11.53 2.38 7.12
C ALA A 122 -10.82 3.16 8.24
N LEU A 123 -11.12 2.79 9.48
CA LEU A 123 -10.62 3.40 10.71
C LEU A 123 -9.69 2.40 11.38
N LYS A 124 -8.39 2.65 11.28
CA LYS A 124 -7.35 1.79 11.87
C LYS A 124 -6.98 2.33 13.25
N THR A 125 -7.31 1.57 14.30
CA THR A 125 -7.00 1.85 15.70
C THR A 125 -5.90 0.92 16.22
N PHE A 126 -5.26 1.31 17.31
CA PHE A 126 -4.31 0.46 18.01
C PHE A 126 -4.98 -0.28 19.18
N PRO A 127 -4.46 -1.46 19.59
CA PRO A 127 -5.13 -2.31 20.56
C PRO A 127 -4.91 -1.81 22.00
N SER A 128 -5.57 -0.71 22.38
CA SER A 128 -5.81 -0.33 23.77
C SER A 128 -7.03 0.60 23.87
N ASN A 129 -7.86 0.42 24.91
CA ASN A 129 -9.11 1.17 25.11
C ASN A 129 -8.88 2.68 25.38
N ALA A 130 -7.64 3.09 25.60
CA ALA A 130 -7.16 4.46 25.52
C ALA A 130 -5.76 4.44 24.89
N VAL A 131 -5.54 5.26 23.87
CA VAL A 131 -4.24 5.40 23.23
C VAL A 131 -3.33 6.25 24.13
N ASP A 132 -2.27 5.64 24.66
CA ASP A 132 -1.28 6.35 25.48
C ASP A 132 -0.48 7.39 24.64
N ALA A 133 0.29 8.24 25.31
CA ALA A 133 1.08 9.28 24.63
C ALA A 133 2.03 8.69 23.57
N LYS A 134 2.57 7.49 23.81
CA LYS A 134 3.47 6.79 22.90
C LYS A 134 2.76 6.32 21.64
N THR A 135 1.58 5.70 21.78
CA THR A 135 0.79 5.19 20.66
C THR A 135 0.23 6.34 19.82
N ARG A 136 -0.13 7.48 20.42
CA ARG A 136 -0.48 8.71 19.69
C ARG A 136 0.70 9.25 18.87
N GLU A 137 1.90 9.22 19.42
CA GLU A 137 3.10 9.63 18.70
C GLU A 137 3.42 8.65 17.55
N ASP A 138 3.20 7.35 17.74
CA ASP A 138 3.36 6.36 16.67
C ASP A 138 2.32 6.55 15.55
N LEU A 139 1.07 6.85 15.90
CA LEU A 139 0.01 7.28 14.97
C LEU A 139 0.41 8.53 14.18
N ARG A 140 0.91 9.58 14.86
CA ARG A 140 1.41 10.79 14.19
C ARG A 140 2.54 10.47 13.22
N LYS A 141 3.50 9.65 13.63
CA LYS A 141 4.62 9.23 12.76
C LYS A 141 4.14 8.44 11.54
N GLU A 142 3.15 7.57 11.70
CA GLU A 142 2.52 6.83 10.59
C GLU A 142 1.83 7.80 9.64
N ALA A 143 0.99 8.69 10.17
CA ALA A 143 0.29 9.71 9.39
C ALA A 143 1.25 10.63 8.61
N LEU A 144 2.36 11.06 9.21
CA LEU A 144 3.39 11.86 8.51
C LEU A 144 4.02 11.12 7.33
N LYS A 145 4.20 9.79 7.43
CA LYS A 145 4.74 9.00 6.31
C LYS A 145 3.75 8.97 5.17
N HIS A 146 2.47 8.71 5.47
CA HIS A 146 1.41 8.71 4.47
C HIS A 146 1.25 10.08 3.79
N GLN A 147 1.20 11.15 4.59
CA GLN A 147 1.00 12.52 4.10
C GLN A 147 2.13 13.03 3.20
N ARG A 148 3.37 12.57 3.41
CA ARG A 148 4.52 12.94 2.56
C ARG A 148 4.48 12.28 1.18
N MET A 149 3.66 11.26 0.99
CA MET A 149 3.55 10.59 -0.30
C MET A 149 2.51 11.24 -1.18
N LYS A 150 2.83 11.38 -2.46
CA LYS A 150 1.83 11.75 -3.47
C LYS A 150 0.80 10.62 -3.62
N ASN A 151 -0.46 10.98 -3.87
CA ASN A 151 -1.51 10.01 -4.16
C ASN A 151 -1.17 9.19 -5.41
N HIS A 152 -1.51 7.91 -5.40
CA HIS A 152 -1.29 6.98 -6.51
C HIS A 152 -2.42 5.95 -6.56
N PRO A 153 -2.92 5.56 -7.75
CA PRO A 153 -4.05 4.64 -7.87
C PRO A 153 -3.83 3.29 -7.19
N ASN A 154 -2.60 2.78 -7.16
CA ASN A 154 -2.25 1.49 -6.55
C ASN A 154 -1.67 1.58 -5.14
N ILE A 155 -1.88 2.70 -4.44
CA ILE A 155 -1.53 2.89 -3.03
C ILE A 155 -2.82 3.26 -2.29
N ILE A 156 -3.04 2.68 -1.11
CA ILE A 156 -4.23 3.00 -0.30
C ILE A 156 -4.23 4.49 0.05
N SER A 157 -5.36 5.17 -0.21
CA SER A 157 -5.43 6.61 0.04
C SER A 157 -5.48 6.88 1.54
N PHE A 158 -4.76 7.92 1.98
CA PHE A 158 -4.77 8.39 3.35
C PHE A 158 -5.55 9.71 3.42
N TYR A 159 -6.47 9.82 4.37
CA TYR A 159 -7.31 10.99 4.54
C TYR A 159 -6.95 11.84 5.75
N GLY A 160 -6.35 11.26 6.79
CA GLY A 160 -5.92 11.98 7.97
C GLY A 160 -5.81 11.09 9.20
N VAL A 161 -5.55 11.70 10.34
CA VAL A 161 -5.51 11.02 11.65
C VAL A 161 -6.48 11.70 12.60
N CYS A 162 -7.17 10.93 13.42
CA CYS A 162 -7.87 11.42 14.59
C CYS A 162 -7.05 11.02 15.81
N LEU A 163 -6.69 11.97 16.68
CA LEU A 163 -5.86 11.69 17.86
C LEU A 163 -6.62 11.89 19.17
N GLU A 164 -7.71 12.64 19.15
CA GLU A 164 -8.53 12.94 20.32
C GLU A 164 -10.03 12.83 20.00
N PRO A 165 -10.85 12.29 20.92
CA PRO A 165 -10.45 11.71 22.21
C PRO A 165 -9.69 10.38 22.04
N SER A 166 -8.95 9.99 23.08
CA SER A 166 -8.00 8.86 23.05
C SER A 166 -8.62 7.49 22.74
N ASP A 167 -9.92 7.31 23.00
CA ASP A 167 -10.71 6.13 22.67
C ASP A 167 -11.17 6.09 21.20
N LYS A 168 -11.12 7.23 20.51
CA LYS A 168 -11.42 7.38 19.07
C LYS A 168 -10.17 7.57 18.20
N ALA A 169 -8.98 7.48 18.79
CA ALA A 169 -7.74 7.72 18.06
C ALA A 169 -7.52 6.66 16.95
N CYS A 170 -7.45 7.12 15.71
CA CYS A 170 -7.39 6.26 14.53
C CYS A 170 -6.74 6.93 13.31
N LEU A 171 -6.22 6.13 12.39
CA LEU A 171 -5.93 6.57 11.02
C LEU A 171 -7.17 6.41 10.17
N VAL A 172 -7.48 7.45 9.41
CA VAL A 172 -8.61 7.47 8.47
C VAL A 172 -8.07 7.25 7.06
N ILE A 173 -8.42 6.12 6.47
CA ILE A 173 -7.93 5.70 5.15
C ILE A 173 -9.08 5.24 4.26
N GLU A 174 -8.80 5.11 2.97
CA GLU A 174 -9.74 4.57 1.98
C GLU A 174 -10.29 3.20 2.41
N PHE A 175 -11.61 3.04 2.31
CA PHE A 175 -12.25 1.75 2.50
C PHE A 175 -12.16 0.91 1.21
N ALA A 176 -11.38 -0.16 1.25
CA ALA A 176 -11.24 -1.11 0.15
C ALA A 176 -12.29 -2.24 0.24
N SER A 177 -13.44 -2.04 -0.42
CA SER A 177 -14.61 -2.93 -0.29
C SER A 177 -14.41 -4.35 -0.84
N GLY A 178 -13.37 -4.59 -1.64
CA GLY A 178 -13.07 -5.90 -2.24
C GLY A 178 -12.27 -6.85 -1.35
N GLY A 179 -11.92 -6.42 -0.12
CA GLY A 179 -11.14 -7.20 0.83
C GLY A 179 -9.66 -7.30 0.47
N THR A 180 -8.98 -8.31 0.99
CA THR A 180 -7.57 -8.56 0.71
C THR A 180 -7.38 -9.39 -0.56
N LEU A 181 -6.23 -9.24 -1.22
CA LEU A 181 -5.83 -10.13 -2.31
C LEU A 181 -5.65 -11.57 -1.81
N PHE A 182 -5.22 -11.77 -0.57
CA PHE A 182 -5.17 -13.09 0.06
C PHE A 182 -6.53 -13.78 0.02
N ASP A 183 -7.59 -13.12 0.49
CA ASP A 183 -8.94 -13.68 0.47
C ASP A 183 -9.41 -13.95 -0.97
N ARG A 184 -9.07 -13.06 -1.91
CA ARG A 184 -9.38 -13.23 -3.33
C ARG A 184 -8.73 -14.48 -3.94
N ILE A 185 -7.51 -14.81 -3.54
CA ILE A 185 -6.77 -15.95 -4.05
C ILE A 185 -7.25 -17.25 -3.40
N TYR A 186 -7.46 -17.27 -2.09
CA TYR A 186 -7.65 -18.53 -1.35
C TYR A 186 -9.09 -18.82 -0.92
N LYS A 187 -9.91 -17.79 -0.68
CA LYS A 187 -11.27 -17.96 -0.15
C LYS A 187 -12.37 -17.82 -1.19
N ILE A 188 -12.05 -17.19 -2.32
CA ILE A 188 -13.00 -16.97 -3.41
C ILE A 188 -12.64 -17.91 -4.55
N ASP A 189 -13.61 -18.71 -4.98
CA ASP A 189 -13.49 -19.54 -6.17
C ASP A 189 -13.61 -18.67 -7.42
N ILE A 190 -12.46 -18.18 -7.89
CA ILE A 190 -12.33 -17.35 -9.08
C ILE A 190 -11.18 -17.89 -9.92
N ASP A 191 -11.39 -18.05 -11.22
CA ASP A 191 -10.31 -18.36 -12.13
C ASP A 191 -9.45 -17.11 -12.37
N ILE A 192 -8.20 -17.13 -11.90
CA ILE A 192 -7.23 -16.08 -12.21
C ILE A 192 -6.59 -16.41 -13.55
N SER A 193 -7.25 -15.95 -14.62
CA SER A 193 -6.74 -16.09 -15.99
C SER A 193 -5.39 -15.36 -16.17
N THR A 194 -4.62 -15.76 -17.19
CA THR A 194 -3.32 -15.12 -17.50
C THR A 194 -3.42 -13.61 -17.69
N PRO A 195 -4.42 -13.05 -18.40
CA PRO A 195 -4.60 -11.60 -18.48
C PRO A 195 -4.84 -10.94 -17.11
N LEU A 196 -5.69 -11.54 -16.25
CA LEU A 196 -5.95 -11.00 -14.91
C LEU A 196 -4.70 -11.03 -14.03
N ALA A 197 -3.95 -12.14 -14.05
CA ALA A 197 -2.68 -12.28 -13.34
C ALA A 197 -1.66 -11.21 -13.74
N LEU A 198 -1.52 -10.96 -15.06
CA LEU A 198 -0.65 -9.92 -15.58
C LEU A 198 -1.13 -8.52 -15.18
N ALA A 199 -2.43 -8.27 -15.18
CA ALA A 199 -2.97 -6.98 -14.81
C ALA A 199 -2.77 -6.69 -13.30
N TYR A 200 -2.98 -7.69 -12.43
CA TYR A 200 -2.59 -7.61 -11.02
C TYR A 200 -1.08 -7.35 -10.84
N ALA A 201 -0.24 -8.05 -11.60
CA ALA A 201 1.20 -7.84 -11.54
C ALA A 201 1.59 -6.41 -11.96
N PHE A 202 0.93 -5.84 -12.97
CA PHE A 202 1.14 -4.47 -13.41
C PHE A 202 0.81 -3.46 -12.31
N GLU A 203 -0.35 -3.60 -11.68
CA GLU A 203 -0.82 -2.73 -10.59
C GLU A 203 0.08 -2.80 -9.35
N LEU A 204 0.48 -4.01 -8.94
CA LEU A 204 1.42 -4.21 -7.83
C LEU A 204 2.77 -3.54 -8.07
N VAL A 205 3.32 -3.71 -9.28
CA VAL A 205 4.60 -3.10 -9.65
C VAL A 205 4.47 -1.58 -9.71
N ALA A 206 3.36 -1.05 -10.22
CA ALA A 206 3.12 0.39 -10.26
C ALA A 206 3.08 1.01 -8.85
N GLY A 207 2.36 0.39 -7.92
CA GLY A 207 2.36 0.80 -6.52
C GLY A 207 3.76 0.77 -5.90
N LEU A 208 4.50 -0.33 -6.10
CA LEU A 208 5.81 -0.49 -5.47
C LEU A 208 6.87 0.48 -6.05
N VAL A 209 6.85 0.71 -7.37
CA VAL A 209 7.65 1.75 -8.04
C VAL A 209 7.37 3.12 -7.43
N HIS A 210 6.10 3.44 -7.18
CA HIS A 210 5.71 4.71 -6.57
C HIS A 210 6.27 4.86 -5.15
N LEU A 211 6.20 3.82 -4.32
CA LEU A 211 6.80 3.83 -2.98
C LEU A 211 8.32 4.09 -3.06
N HIS A 212 9.03 3.32 -3.90
CA HIS A 212 10.49 3.42 -4.02
C HIS A 212 10.93 4.80 -4.55
N LYS A 213 10.19 5.39 -5.52
CA LYS A 213 10.43 6.76 -6.00
C LYS A 213 10.29 7.81 -4.91
N ASN A 214 9.45 7.58 -3.90
CA ASN A 214 9.29 8.44 -2.74
C ASN A 214 10.23 8.04 -1.57
N SER A 215 11.28 7.25 -1.84
CA SER A 215 12.25 6.76 -0.84
C SER A 215 11.61 5.96 0.30
N ILE A 216 10.51 5.27 0.02
CA ILE A 216 9.78 4.43 0.96
C ILE A 216 9.85 2.98 0.49
N CYS A 217 10.33 2.08 1.35
CA CYS A 217 10.26 0.64 1.12
C CYS A 217 9.10 0.06 1.94
N HIS A 218 8.39 -0.91 1.40
CA HIS A 218 7.22 -1.53 2.04
C HIS A 218 7.63 -2.36 3.25
N ARG A 219 8.62 -3.26 3.08
CA ARG A 219 9.26 -4.14 4.08
C ARG A 219 8.40 -5.25 4.69
N ASP A 220 7.14 -5.35 4.28
CA ASP A 220 6.18 -6.39 4.72
C ASP A 220 5.17 -6.63 3.59
N LEU A 221 5.64 -6.65 2.34
CA LEU A 221 4.78 -6.87 1.19
C LEU A 221 4.32 -8.34 1.17
N LYS A 222 3.02 -8.55 1.17
CA LYS A 222 2.35 -9.86 1.10
C LYS A 222 0.92 -9.67 0.65
N SER A 223 0.27 -10.72 0.14
CA SER A 223 -1.12 -10.64 -0.35
C SER A 223 -2.13 -10.18 0.70
N LEU A 224 -1.85 -10.32 2.00
CA LEU A 224 -2.69 -9.76 3.08
C LEU A 224 -2.62 -8.23 3.19
N ASN A 225 -1.52 -7.62 2.75
CA ASN A 225 -1.29 -6.17 2.73
C ASN A 225 -1.54 -5.56 1.34
N VAL A 226 -2.24 -6.29 0.47
CA VAL A 226 -2.73 -5.81 -0.81
C VAL A 226 -4.24 -5.83 -0.75
N LEU A 227 -4.86 -4.65 -0.85
CA LEU A 227 -6.30 -4.47 -0.78
C LEU A 227 -6.89 -4.31 -2.16
N ILE A 228 -8.16 -4.71 -2.31
CA ILE A 228 -8.93 -4.56 -3.55
C ILE A 228 -9.94 -3.44 -3.35
N ALA A 229 -9.70 -2.28 -3.96
CA ALA A 229 -10.59 -1.13 -3.89
C ALA A 229 -11.81 -1.26 -4.82
N ALA A 230 -12.69 -0.27 -4.78
CA ALA A 230 -13.80 -0.17 -5.72
C ALA A 230 -13.29 -0.26 -7.17
N GLY A 231 -14.02 -0.98 -8.02
CA GLY A 231 -13.57 -1.25 -9.39
C GLY A 231 -12.47 -2.30 -9.49
N GLY A 232 -12.18 -3.06 -8.43
CA GLY A 232 -11.26 -4.20 -8.48
C GLY A 232 -9.79 -3.81 -8.63
N ILE A 233 -9.43 -2.59 -8.26
CA ILE A 233 -8.08 -2.04 -8.37
C ILE A 233 -7.27 -2.48 -7.15
N LEU A 234 -6.09 -3.05 -7.37
CA LEU A 234 -5.17 -3.42 -6.29
C LEU A 234 -4.47 -2.18 -5.72
N LYS A 235 -4.43 -2.10 -4.38
CA LYS A 235 -3.79 -1.04 -3.62
C LYS A 235 -2.90 -1.62 -2.53
N LEU A 236 -1.64 -1.19 -2.50
CA LEU A 236 -0.73 -1.55 -1.41
C LEU A 236 -1.13 -0.80 -0.13
N SER A 237 -1.22 -1.52 0.99
CA SER A 237 -1.49 -0.98 2.34
C SER A 237 -0.34 -1.31 3.29
N ASP A 238 -0.38 -0.75 4.51
CA ASP A 238 0.51 -1.13 5.63
C ASP A 238 2.03 -1.07 5.34
N PHE A 239 2.44 -0.16 4.45
CA PHE A 239 3.85 0.09 4.14
C PHE A 239 4.54 0.93 5.23
N GLY A 240 5.84 0.70 5.45
CA GLY A 240 6.66 1.56 6.31
C GLY A 240 6.57 1.27 7.82
N LEU A 241 5.95 0.15 8.21
CA LEU A 241 5.72 -0.25 9.61
C LEU A 241 6.78 -1.21 10.18
N ALA A 242 7.62 -1.83 9.34
CA ALA A 242 8.57 -2.85 9.79
C ALA A 242 9.65 -2.34 10.78
N LYS A 243 9.95 -1.03 10.80
CA LYS A 243 10.93 -0.45 11.75
C LYS A 243 10.42 -0.45 13.21
N VAL A 244 9.10 -0.52 13.43
CA VAL A 244 8.49 -0.58 14.78
C VAL A 244 8.41 -2.03 15.27
N LYS A 245 8.24 -2.99 14.35
CA LYS A 245 8.21 -4.44 14.66
C LYS A 245 9.52 -4.95 15.27
N SER A 246 10.69 -4.46 14.84
CA SER A 246 11.98 -4.95 15.36
C SER A 246 12.16 -4.77 16.87
N THR A 247 11.41 -3.86 17.49
CA THR A 247 11.51 -3.58 18.94
C THR A 247 10.44 -4.32 19.75
N VAL A 248 9.31 -4.70 19.13
CA VAL A 248 8.15 -5.31 19.82
C VAL A 248 8.07 -6.83 19.60
N SER A 249 8.53 -7.32 18.45
CA SER A 249 8.47 -8.74 18.08
C SER A 249 9.43 -9.65 18.86
N SER A 250 10.32 -9.09 19.68
CA SER A 250 11.21 -9.88 20.54
C SER A 250 10.53 -10.45 21.78
N ALA A 251 9.30 -10.01 22.13
CA ALA A 251 8.70 -10.34 23.42
C ALA A 251 7.24 -10.83 23.42
N SER A 252 6.51 -10.86 22.29
CA SER A 252 5.03 -11.00 22.36
C SER A 252 4.33 -11.87 21.30
N THR A 253 5.03 -12.68 20.51
CA THR A 253 4.39 -13.58 19.51
C THR A 253 4.25 -15.04 19.95
N ALA A 254 4.16 -15.30 21.26
CA ALA A 254 3.97 -16.65 21.79
C ALA A 254 2.50 -17.13 21.87
N SER A 255 1.49 -16.29 21.56
CA SER A 255 0.09 -16.60 21.89
C SER A 255 -0.96 -16.37 20.79
N SER A 256 -0.57 -16.36 19.51
CA SER A 256 -1.51 -16.65 18.41
C SER A 256 -0.73 -17.16 17.20
N GLY A 257 -1.08 -18.34 16.69
CA GLY A 257 -0.35 -19.12 15.66
C GLY A 257 -0.13 -18.42 14.31
N SER A 258 0.66 -17.35 14.32
CA SER A 258 0.90 -16.47 13.18
C SER A 258 2.16 -16.91 12.45
N ILE A 259 2.03 -17.95 11.62
CA ILE A 259 3.00 -18.35 10.58
C ILE A 259 3.27 -17.17 9.59
N GLY A 260 2.37 -16.18 9.52
CA GLY A 260 2.09 -15.37 8.33
C GLY A 260 2.99 -14.18 7.97
N THR A 261 4.31 -14.20 8.16
CA THR A 261 5.21 -13.24 7.46
C THR A 261 6.46 -13.90 6.88
N TRP A 262 6.99 -14.95 7.52
CA TRP A 262 8.24 -15.62 7.11
C TRP A 262 8.21 -16.11 5.67
N ALA A 263 7.05 -16.57 5.20
CA ALA A 263 6.88 -17.11 3.85
C ALA A 263 7.14 -16.08 2.71
N TRP A 264 7.04 -14.78 2.99
CA TRP A 264 7.30 -13.70 2.02
C TRP A 264 8.64 -13.00 2.21
N MET A 265 9.39 -13.35 3.26
CA MET A 265 10.63 -12.68 3.62
C MET A 265 11.78 -13.09 2.71
N ALA A 266 12.59 -12.11 2.33
CA ALA A 266 13.81 -12.34 1.56
C ALA A 266 14.90 -12.99 2.43
N PRO A 267 15.81 -13.80 1.84
CA PRO A 267 16.89 -14.47 2.56
C PRO A 267 17.67 -13.54 3.50
N GLU A 268 18.04 -12.35 3.03
CA GLU A 268 18.81 -11.39 3.80
C GLU A 268 18.08 -10.84 5.04
N GLN A 269 16.75 -10.93 5.10
CA GLN A 269 15.98 -10.50 6.26
C GLN A 269 16.17 -11.45 7.46
N HIS A 270 16.56 -12.71 7.23
CA HIS A 270 16.81 -13.69 8.28
C HIS A 270 18.19 -13.51 8.94
N ASN A 271 19.10 -12.76 8.32
CA ASN A 271 20.43 -12.50 8.87
C ASN A 271 20.55 -11.06 9.43
N PRO A 272 20.57 -10.86 10.76
CA PRO A 272 20.65 -9.53 11.36
C PRO A 272 21.98 -8.81 11.05
N LYS A 273 23.07 -9.55 10.78
CA LYS A 273 24.42 -8.99 10.55
C LYS A 273 24.59 -8.36 9.17
N VAL A 274 23.71 -8.67 8.21
CA VAL A 274 23.81 -8.16 6.84
C VAL A 274 23.02 -6.86 6.69
N LYS A 275 23.63 -5.85 6.06
CA LYS A 275 22.93 -4.64 5.65
C LYS A 275 21.95 -4.99 4.53
N LYS A 276 20.66 -4.70 4.73
CA LYS A 276 19.62 -4.98 3.74
C LYS A 276 19.52 -3.86 2.73
N ASP A 277 19.43 -4.22 1.46
CA ASP A 277 18.86 -3.36 0.43
C ASP A 277 17.34 -3.56 0.44
N TRP A 278 16.63 -2.64 1.12
CA TRP A 278 15.19 -2.75 1.32
C TRP A 278 14.37 -2.65 0.02
N GLU A 279 14.88 -2.00 -1.03
CA GLU A 279 14.20 -2.00 -2.33
C GLU A 279 14.24 -3.41 -2.94
N LYS A 280 15.40 -4.08 -2.87
CA LYS A 280 15.56 -5.46 -3.36
C LYS A 280 14.87 -6.50 -2.50
N THR A 281 14.74 -6.25 -1.20
CA THR A 281 13.92 -7.05 -0.30
C THR A 281 12.45 -6.99 -0.70
N ASP A 282 11.91 -5.80 -1.00
CA ASP A 282 10.53 -5.68 -1.48
C ASP A 282 10.30 -6.40 -2.82
N VAL A 283 11.29 -6.38 -3.72
CA VAL A 283 11.23 -7.12 -5.00
C VAL A 283 11.13 -8.62 -4.78
N TYR A 284 11.82 -9.18 -3.78
CA TYR A 284 11.68 -10.59 -3.43
C TYR A 284 10.25 -10.90 -2.97
N SER A 285 9.73 -10.10 -2.04
CA SER A 285 8.37 -10.26 -1.52
C SER A 285 7.31 -10.10 -2.61
N LEU A 286 7.52 -9.22 -3.59
CA LEU A 286 6.70 -9.11 -4.79
C LEU A 286 6.69 -10.41 -5.60
N GLY A 287 7.85 -11.07 -5.73
CA GLY A 287 7.96 -12.40 -6.35
C GLY A 287 7.11 -13.46 -5.63
N MET A 288 7.07 -13.42 -4.29
CA MET A 288 6.21 -14.31 -3.51
C MET A 288 4.72 -14.00 -3.73
N VAL A 289 4.32 -12.73 -3.82
CA VAL A 289 2.91 -12.39 -4.19
C VAL A 289 2.56 -12.88 -5.60
N PHE A 290 3.49 -12.80 -6.56
CA PHE A 290 3.28 -13.38 -7.89
C PHE A 290 3.13 -14.90 -7.84
N PHE A 291 3.85 -15.58 -6.95
CA PHE A 291 3.71 -17.03 -6.75
C PHE A 291 2.28 -17.37 -6.32
N GLU A 292 1.72 -16.62 -5.38
CA GLU A 292 0.34 -16.80 -4.92
C GLU A 292 -0.66 -16.60 -6.06
N ILE A 293 -0.49 -15.54 -6.86
CA ILE A 293 -1.38 -15.22 -7.99
C ILE A 293 -1.37 -16.34 -9.04
N VAL A 294 -0.18 -16.88 -9.35
CA VAL A 294 0.00 -17.91 -10.39
C VAL A 294 -0.48 -19.28 -9.95
N THR A 295 -0.15 -19.68 -8.73
CA THR A 295 -0.38 -21.05 -8.26
C THR A 295 -1.68 -21.19 -7.48
N ARG A 296 -2.23 -20.08 -6.97
CA ARG A 296 -3.31 -20.05 -5.98
C ARG A 296 -2.99 -20.88 -4.73
N LYS A 297 -1.71 -21.01 -4.38
CA LYS A 297 -1.22 -21.71 -3.17
C LYS A 297 -0.47 -20.76 -2.27
N GLN A 298 -0.59 -20.98 -0.96
CA GLN A 298 0.19 -20.26 0.02
C GLN A 298 1.68 -20.62 -0.15
N PRO A 299 2.61 -19.66 -0.09
CA PRO A 299 4.02 -19.97 -0.18
C PRO A 299 4.43 -20.82 1.04
N TRP A 300 5.14 -21.92 0.79
CA TRP A 300 5.60 -22.85 1.83
C TRP A 300 4.46 -23.43 2.68
N ASP A 301 3.32 -23.74 2.05
CA ASP A 301 2.17 -24.31 2.73
C ASP A 301 2.55 -25.56 3.55
N GLY A 302 2.03 -25.65 4.77
CA GLY A 302 2.34 -26.71 5.73
C GLY A 302 3.66 -26.57 6.51
N LEU A 303 4.55 -25.63 6.18
CA LEU A 303 5.84 -25.47 6.87
C LEU A 303 5.81 -24.41 7.99
N GLY A 304 6.54 -24.69 9.07
CA GLY A 304 6.75 -23.74 10.18
C GLY A 304 7.83 -22.69 9.88
N PRO A 305 7.89 -21.58 10.66
CA PRO A 305 8.85 -20.49 10.44
C PRO A 305 10.33 -20.92 10.36
N SER A 306 10.75 -21.86 11.21
CA SER A 306 12.12 -22.36 11.23
C SER A 306 12.47 -23.17 9.98
N GLU A 307 11.53 -23.98 9.48
CA GLU A 307 11.71 -24.77 8.25
C GLU A 307 11.76 -23.86 7.03
N ILE A 308 10.87 -22.85 6.97
CA ILE A 308 10.90 -21.83 5.91
C ILE A 308 12.26 -21.10 5.92
N MET A 309 12.74 -20.69 7.10
CA MET A 309 14.03 -20.04 7.22
C MET A 309 15.18 -20.97 6.78
N MET A 310 15.13 -22.26 7.15
CA MET A 310 16.11 -23.25 6.69
C MET A 310 16.13 -23.36 5.17
N ASN A 311 14.96 -23.55 4.56
CA ASN A 311 14.83 -23.74 3.11
C ASN A 311 15.23 -22.49 2.33
N VAL A 312 14.75 -21.31 2.74
CA VAL A 312 15.01 -20.04 2.04
C VAL A 312 16.45 -19.58 2.22
N PHE A 313 16.96 -19.60 3.46
CA PHE A 313 18.26 -18.99 3.78
C PHE A 313 19.43 -19.95 3.56
N PHE A 314 19.34 -21.19 4.05
CA PHE A 314 20.44 -22.16 4.01
C PHE A 314 20.40 -23.04 2.75
N ASN A 315 19.24 -23.63 2.45
CA ASN A 315 19.12 -24.54 1.29
C ASN A 315 18.93 -23.79 -0.04
N GLN A 316 18.63 -22.48 0.04
CA GLN A 316 18.37 -21.60 -1.12
C GLN A 316 17.22 -22.08 -2.01
N GLU A 317 16.27 -22.79 -1.42
CA GLU A 317 15.11 -23.36 -2.10
C GLU A 317 14.00 -22.32 -2.31
N ARG A 318 13.06 -22.64 -3.21
CA ARG A 318 11.85 -21.84 -3.46
C ARG A 318 10.61 -22.73 -3.49
N PRO A 319 9.41 -22.19 -3.24
CA PRO A 319 8.18 -22.95 -3.37
C PRO A 319 8.01 -23.54 -4.78
N GLU A 320 7.50 -24.76 -4.86
CA GLU A 320 7.30 -25.46 -6.13
C GLU A 320 6.17 -24.82 -6.96
N ILE A 321 6.43 -24.63 -8.25
CA ILE A 321 5.43 -24.22 -9.24
C ILE A 321 5.16 -25.42 -10.15
N ALA A 322 3.91 -25.91 -10.16
CA ALA A 322 3.54 -27.04 -11.00
C ALA A 322 3.68 -26.68 -12.50
N TYR A 323 4.06 -27.66 -13.32
CA TYR A 323 4.26 -27.47 -14.77
C TYR A 323 3.06 -26.83 -15.47
N LYS A 324 1.83 -27.16 -15.06
CA LYS A 324 0.59 -26.58 -15.60
C LYS A 324 0.51 -25.07 -15.38
N ASP A 325 0.89 -24.60 -14.18
CA ASP A 325 0.79 -23.18 -13.79
C ASP A 325 1.92 -22.39 -14.45
N GLU A 326 3.11 -22.99 -14.51
CA GLU A 326 4.25 -22.46 -15.29
C GLU A 326 3.92 -22.32 -16.77
N SER A 327 3.26 -23.33 -17.36
CA SER A 327 2.84 -23.32 -18.76
C SER A 327 1.73 -22.32 -19.05
N ARG A 328 0.81 -22.10 -18.09
CA ARG A 328 -0.30 -21.14 -18.21
C ARG A 328 0.17 -19.69 -18.06
N HIS A 329 1.09 -19.43 -17.14
CA HIS A 329 1.54 -18.09 -16.76
C HIS A 329 3.02 -17.81 -17.10
N LYS A 330 3.53 -18.40 -18.20
CA LYS A 330 4.97 -18.39 -18.59
C LYS A 330 5.70 -17.08 -18.35
N VAL A 331 5.14 -15.96 -18.81
CA VAL A 331 5.79 -14.64 -18.68
C VAL A 331 5.86 -14.19 -17.23
N LEU A 332 4.77 -14.33 -16.47
CA LEU A 332 4.74 -13.91 -15.07
C LEU A 332 5.63 -14.81 -14.21
N VAL A 333 5.67 -16.12 -14.46
CA VAL A 333 6.58 -17.06 -13.79
C VAL A 333 8.04 -16.73 -14.09
N ALA A 334 8.38 -16.36 -15.32
CA ALA A 334 9.74 -15.93 -15.67
C ALA A 334 10.15 -14.63 -14.95
N ILE A 335 9.22 -13.71 -14.68
CA ILE A 335 9.47 -12.49 -13.92
C ILE A 335 9.65 -12.83 -12.43
N LEU A 336 8.70 -13.57 -11.88
CA LEU A 336 8.72 -14.09 -10.51
C LEU A 336 10.05 -14.77 -10.20
N LYS A 337 10.53 -15.66 -11.10
CA LYS A 337 11.79 -16.39 -10.89
C LYS A 337 13.02 -15.48 -10.80
N LYS A 338 12.98 -14.30 -11.44
CA LYS A 338 14.01 -13.26 -11.29
C LYS A 338 13.83 -12.46 -10.00
N CYS A 339 12.60 -12.16 -9.61
CA CYS A 339 12.29 -11.41 -8.40
C CYS A 339 12.78 -12.10 -7.13
N TRP A 340 12.63 -13.42 -7.03
CA TRP A 340 13.01 -14.17 -5.82
C TRP A 340 14.45 -14.72 -5.83
N ASN A 341 15.36 -14.16 -6.63
CA ASN A 341 16.75 -14.62 -6.67
C ASN A 341 17.40 -14.56 -5.27
N GLN A 342 18.24 -15.55 -4.94
CA GLN A 342 18.96 -15.61 -3.65
C GLN A 342 19.80 -14.36 -3.42
N ASP A 343 20.58 -13.97 -4.43
CA ASP A 343 21.36 -12.76 -4.41
C ASP A 343 20.48 -11.54 -4.75
N ALA A 344 20.37 -10.62 -3.79
CA ALA A 344 19.60 -9.38 -3.94
C ALA A 344 20.06 -8.52 -5.13
N THR A 345 21.34 -8.58 -5.50
CA THR A 345 21.88 -7.80 -6.63
C THR A 345 21.39 -8.31 -7.99
N GLN A 346 21.09 -9.61 -8.09
CA GLN A 346 20.60 -10.26 -9.31
C GLN A 346 19.09 -10.08 -9.53
N ARG A 347 18.36 -9.59 -8.51
CA ARG A 347 16.94 -9.27 -8.64
C ARG A 347 16.76 -8.05 -9.55
N PRO A 348 15.66 -7.95 -10.32
CA PRO A 348 15.42 -6.81 -11.19
C PRO A 348 15.35 -5.49 -10.42
N SER A 349 15.70 -4.38 -11.08
CA SER A 349 15.44 -3.03 -10.58
C SER A 349 14.06 -2.58 -11.04
N LEU A 350 13.28 -1.97 -10.13
CA LEU A 350 12.00 -1.37 -10.50
C LEU A 350 12.15 0.00 -11.16
N LYS A 351 13.34 0.62 -11.06
CA LYS A 351 13.60 2.00 -11.55
C LYS A 351 13.49 2.12 -13.07
N ASN A 352 13.83 1.06 -13.80
CA ASN A 352 13.90 1.07 -15.26
C ASN A 352 12.58 0.69 -15.93
N GLY A 353 11.56 0.26 -15.15
CA GLY A 353 10.25 -0.11 -15.70
C GLY A 353 10.20 -1.43 -16.47
N ASP A 354 11.29 -2.19 -16.55
CA ASP A 354 11.40 -3.43 -17.35
C ASP A 354 10.26 -4.42 -17.07
N ILE A 355 9.92 -4.62 -15.80
CA ILE A 355 8.80 -5.49 -15.40
C ILE A 355 7.47 -4.94 -15.94
N GLN A 356 7.22 -3.63 -15.79
CA GLN A 356 5.98 -3.00 -16.24
C GLN A 356 5.83 -3.10 -17.76
N VAL A 357 6.90 -2.83 -18.51
CA VAL A 357 6.92 -2.93 -19.98
C VAL A 357 6.63 -4.36 -20.40
N ARG A 358 7.34 -5.35 -19.82
CA ARG A 358 7.16 -6.76 -20.19
C ARG A 358 5.74 -7.26 -19.89
N VAL A 359 5.20 -6.90 -18.72
CA VAL A 359 3.83 -7.26 -18.33
C VAL A 359 2.80 -6.59 -19.24
N ALA A 360 2.94 -5.28 -19.49
CA ALA A 360 2.01 -4.52 -20.31
C ALA A 360 2.00 -4.99 -21.78
N THR A 361 3.17 -5.26 -22.36
CA THR A 361 3.28 -5.77 -23.74
C THR A 361 2.61 -7.13 -23.88
N THR A 362 2.86 -8.04 -22.94
CA THR A 362 2.24 -9.39 -22.94
C THR A 362 0.73 -9.29 -22.75
N LEU A 363 0.27 -8.44 -21.84
CA LEU A 363 -1.16 -8.25 -21.59
C LEU A 363 -1.88 -7.71 -22.84
N LYS A 364 -1.27 -6.74 -23.53
CA LYS A 364 -1.79 -6.21 -24.80
C LYS A 364 -1.87 -7.28 -25.90
N GLN A 365 -0.86 -8.14 -26.01
CA GLN A 365 -0.86 -9.25 -26.97
C GLN A 365 -2.00 -10.25 -26.72
N LEU A 366 -2.41 -10.40 -25.46
CA LEU A 366 -3.56 -11.23 -25.07
C LEU A 366 -4.91 -10.49 -25.17
N GLY A 367 -4.94 -9.28 -25.71
CA GLY A 367 -6.15 -8.46 -25.85
C GLY A 367 -6.63 -7.81 -24.56
N GLY A 368 -5.81 -7.79 -23.50
CA GLY A 368 -6.13 -7.13 -22.23
C GLY A 368 -5.59 -5.69 -22.15
N ASP A 369 -6.20 -4.88 -21.29
CA ASP A 369 -5.71 -3.52 -20.96
C ASP A 369 -5.08 -3.50 -19.54
N PRO A 370 -3.81 -3.07 -19.39
CA PRO A 370 -3.14 -2.91 -18.08
C PRO A 370 -3.86 -2.01 -17.08
N ARG A 371 -4.69 -1.07 -17.55
CA ARG A 371 -5.50 -0.18 -16.70
C ARG A 371 -6.87 -0.77 -16.36
N GLN A 372 -7.15 -1.98 -16.86
CA GLN A 372 -8.44 -2.65 -16.77
C GLN A 372 -8.28 -4.12 -16.36
N ALA A 373 -7.40 -4.43 -15.39
CA ALA A 373 -7.46 -5.72 -14.65
C ALA A 373 -8.90 -6.07 -14.27
N ALA A 374 -9.61 -4.99 -13.96
CA ALA A 374 -11.03 -4.85 -13.85
C ALA A 374 -11.91 -5.57 -14.88
N ASN A 375 -11.68 -5.32 -16.17
CA ASN A 375 -12.66 -5.54 -17.23
C ASN A 375 -12.59 -6.94 -17.86
N VAL A 376 -11.57 -7.74 -17.54
CA VAL A 376 -11.43 -9.10 -18.08
C VAL A 376 -12.49 -10.04 -17.50
N VAL A 377 -12.81 -9.90 -16.20
CA VAL A 377 -13.92 -10.63 -15.55
C VAL A 377 -15.26 -10.14 -16.09
N ASP A 378 -15.36 -8.84 -16.37
CA ASP A 378 -16.58 -8.17 -16.81
C ASP A 378 -17.07 -8.65 -18.21
N ILE A 379 -16.15 -8.89 -19.15
CA ILE A 379 -16.51 -9.39 -20.49
C ILE A 379 -17.02 -10.84 -20.44
N ALA A 380 -16.43 -11.69 -19.59
CA ALA A 380 -16.84 -13.08 -19.43
C ALA A 380 -18.23 -13.19 -18.77
N CYS A 381 -18.46 -12.41 -17.71
CA CYS A 381 -19.79 -12.30 -17.09
C CYS A 381 -20.84 -11.76 -18.08
N LEU A 382 -20.47 -10.81 -18.95
CA LEU A 382 -21.41 -10.25 -19.92
C LEU A 382 -21.74 -11.24 -21.03
N ARG A 383 -20.77 -12.03 -21.50
CA ARG A 383 -21.03 -13.13 -22.43
C ARG A 383 -21.91 -14.23 -21.81
N LEU A 384 -21.67 -14.58 -20.55
CA LEU A 384 -22.48 -15.59 -19.86
C LEU A 384 -23.91 -15.09 -19.60
N PHE A 385 -24.06 -13.82 -19.22
CA PHE A 385 -25.37 -13.19 -19.03
C PHE A 385 -26.16 -13.11 -20.35
N LEU A 386 -25.52 -12.69 -21.45
CA LEU A 386 -26.14 -12.68 -22.77
C LEU A 386 -26.49 -14.10 -23.26
N PHE A 387 -25.62 -15.08 -23.03
CA PHE A 387 -25.89 -16.48 -23.36
C PHE A 387 -27.10 -17.03 -22.59
N LEU A 388 -27.17 -16.79 -21.27
CA LEU A 388 -28.29 -17.22 -20.42
C LEU A 388 -29.60 -16.51 -20.80
N LEU A 389 -29.54 -15.25 -21.22
CA LEU A 389 -30.71 -14.51 -21.73
C LEU A 389 -31.22 -15.05 -23.08
N ILE A 390 -30.32 -15.48 -23.97
CA ILE A 390 -30.70 -16.05 -25.28
C ILE A 390 -31.31 -17.46 -25.13
N GLN A 391 -30.89 -18.23 -24.13
CA GLN A 391 -31.40 -19.60 -23.89
C GLN A 391 -32.74 -19.65 -23.12
N PHE A 392 -33.36 -18.49 -22.84
CA PHE A 392 -34.52 -18.35 -21.94
C PHE A 392 -35.88 -18.71 -22.55
N GLU A 393 -35.92 -19.39 -23.69
CA GLU A 393 -37.15 -20.06 -24.17
C GLU A 393 -37.42 -21.40 -23.46
N SER A 394 -36.50 -21.87 -22.58
CA SER A 394 -36.67 -23.13 -21.85
C SER A 394 -37.42 -22.96 -20.50
N LYS A 395 -38.34 -23.89 -20.22
CA LYS A 395 -39.37 -23.84 -19.15
C LYS A 395 -38.88 -23.85 -17.70
N ASN A 396 -37.59 -23.63 -17.41
CA ASN A 396 -37.03 -23.88 -16.06
C ASN A 396 -36.59 -22.61 -15.32
N HIS A 397 -37.58 -21.74 -15.03
CA HIS A 397 -37.39 -20.39 -14.47
C HIS A 397 -36.60 -20.31 -13.14
N HIS A 398 -36.57 -21.38 -12.34
CA HIS A 398 -35.97 -21.36 -11.02
C HIS A 398 -34.43 -21.43 -11.04
N LEU A 399 -33.86 -22.26 -11.94
CA LEU A 399 -32.41 -22.39 -12.12
C LEU A 399 -31.82 -21.10 -12.69
N HIS A 400 -32.55 -20.49 -13.61
CA HIS A 400 -32.21 -19.21 -14.20
C HIS A 400 -32.19 -18.06 -13.19
N HIS A 401 -33.18 -17.99 -12.29
CA HIS A 401 -33.21 -16.99 -11.22
C HIS A 401 -31.99 -17.10 -10.32
N LEU A 402 -31.62 -18.33 -9.94
CA LEU A 402 -30.44 -18.59 -9.11
C LEU A 402 -29.13 -18.17 -9.81
N LEU A 403 -28.99 -18.49 -11.09
CA LEU A 403 -27.81 -18.11 -11.90
C LEU A 403 -27.70 -16.60 -12.10
N VAL A 404 -28.82 -15.91 -12.33
CA VAL A 404 -28.85 -14.45 -12.45
C VAL A 404 -28.49 -13.79 -11.12
N VAL A 405 -29.03 -14.27 -10.00
CA VAL A 405 -28.67 -13.75 -8.67
C VAL A 405 -27.17 -13.95 -8.39
N GLN A 406 -26.61 -15.12 -8.73
CA GLN A 406 -25.17 -15.36 -8.61
C GLN A 406 -24.35 -14.41 -9.51
N LEU A 407 -24.75 -14.22 -10.77
CA LEU A 407 -24.10 -13.26 -11.67
C LEU A 407 -24.15 -11.82 -11.15
N LEU A 408 -25.29 -11.38 -10.62
CA LEU A 408 -25.46 -10.04 -10.05
C LEU A 408 -24.61 -9.83 -8.80
N ASN A 409 -24.49 -10.86 -7.95
CA ASN A 409 -23.60 -10.84 -6.79
C ASN A 409 -22.13 -10.62 -7.20
N HIS A 410 -21.72 -11.11 -8.38
CA HIS A 410 -20.35 -10.99 -8.87
C HIS A 410 -20.12 -9.83 -9.85
N ALA A 411 -21.18 -9.21 -10.38
CA ALA A 411 -21.11 -8.09 -11.31
C ALA A 411 -20.68 -6.76 -10.67
N ARG A 412 -19.97 -5.94 -11.45
CA ARG A 412 -19.52 -4.60 -11.05
C ARG A 412 -20.54 -3.52 -11.33
N LEU A 413 -20.39 -2.36 -10.68
CA LEU A 413 -21.31 -1.22 -10.78
C LEU A 413 -21.56 -0.70 -12.20
N PRO A 414 -20.52 -0.40 -13.02
CA PRO A 414 -20.75 0.10 -14.37
C PRO A 414 -21.41 -0.97 -15.27
N MET A 415 -21.12 -2.23 -14.98
CA MET A 415 -21.65 -3.40 -15.66
C MET A 415 -23.11 -3.68 -15.30
N LEU A 416 -23.50 -3.50 -14.04
CA LEU A 416 -24.89 -3.58 -13.58
C LEU A 416 -25.79 -2.61 -14.35
N LEU A 417 -25.30 -1.41 -14.70
CA LEU A 417 -26.03 -0.46 -15.53
C LEU A 417 -26.18 -0.95 -16.98
N THR A 418 -25.11 -1.49 -17.58
CA THR A 418 -25.16 -2.07 -18.93
C THR A 418 -26.07 -3.30 -18.97
N TYR A 419 -26.01 -4.16 -17.94
CA TYR A 419 -26.91 -5.31 -17.79
C TYR A 419 -28.35 -4.89 -17.67
N LEU A 420 -28.64 -3.88 -16.86
CA LEU A 420 -30.00 -3.37 -16.72
C LEU A 420 -30.53 -2.78 -18.02
N ARG A 421 -29.71 -2.02 -18.76
CA ARG A 421 -30.08 -1.45 -20.06
C ARG A 421 -30.36 -2.54 -21.11
N LEU A 422 -29.48 -3.54 -21.21
CA LEU A 422 -29.68 -4.68 -22.11
C LEU A 422 -30.91 -5.51 -21.72
N PHE A 423 -31.12 -5.73 -20.42
CA PHE A 423 -32.26 -6.47 -19.90
C PHE A 423 -33.59 -5.73 -20.15
N LEU A 424 -33.64 -4.41 -19.94
CA LEU A 424 -34.80 -3.57 -20.25
C LEU A 424 -35.08 -3.52 -21.76
N PHE A 425 -34.04 -3.43 -22.59
CA PHE A 425 -34.18 -3.49 -24.05
C PHE A 425 -34.79 -4.82 -24.52
N LEU A 426 -34.33 -5.95 -23.98
CA LEU A 426 -34.87 -7.28 -24.27
C LEU A 426 -36.31 -7.45 -23.75
N LEU A 427 -36.62 -6.95 -22.55
CA LEU A 427 -37.98 -6.92 -22.00
C LEU A 427 -38.98 -6.23 -22.94
N ILE A 428 -38.58 -5.09 -23.52
CA ILE A 428 -39.38 -4.34 -24.50
C ILE A 428 -39.60 -5.17 -25.78
N GLN A 429 -38.54 -5.81 -26.30
CA GLN A 429 -38.61 -6.57 -27.56
C GLN A 429 -39.43 -7.87 -27.45
N VAL A 430 -39.37 -8.57 -26.32
CA VAL A 430 -39.96 -9.92 -26.17
C VAL A 430 -41.45 -9.89 -25.76
N LYS A 431 -42.01 -8.71 -25.42
CA LYS A 431 -43.42 -8.52 -24.97
C LYS A 431 -43.92 -9.56 -23.95
N SER A 432 -43.03 -10.12 -23.12
CA SER A 432 -43.35 -11.26 -22.26
C SER A 432 -43.50 -10.86 -20.80
N LYS A 433 -44.73 -11.01 -20.29
CA LYS A 433 -45.10 -10.76 -18.88
C LYS A 433 -44.32 -11.62 -17.87
N ASN A 434 -43.70 -12.72 -18.30
CA ASN A 434 -43.02 -13.69 -17.43
C ASN A 434 -41.67 -13.22 -16.86
N HIS A 435 -41.17 -12.05 -17.26
CA HIS A 435 -39.85 -11.55 -16.89
C HIS A 435 -39.85 -10.51 -15.75
N HIS A 436 -41.03 -10.16 -15.21
CA HIS A 436 -41.19 -9.16 -14.13
C HIS A 436 -40.43 -9.53 -12.84
N HIS A 437 -40.45 -10.81 -12.45
CA HIS A 437 -39.81 -11.25 -11.20
C HIS A 437 -38.27 -11.08 -11.23
N LEU A 438 -37.64 -11.28 -12.40
CA LEU A 438 -36.21 -11.05 -12.57
C LEU A 438 -35.86 -9.55 -12.49
N LEU A 439 -36.69 -8.69 -13.09
CA LEU A 439 -36.50 -7.24 -13.02
C LEU A 439 -36.57 -6.74 -11.57
N VAL A 440 -37.58 -7.19 -10.82
CA VAL A 440 -37.74 -6.86 -9.40
C VAL A 440 -36.54 -7.37 -8.58
N THR A 441 -36.07 -8.59 -8.86
CA THR A 441 -34.87 -9.15 -8.21
C THR A 441 -33.62 -8.30 -8.51
N PHE A 442 -33.46 -7.87 -9.76
CA PHE A 442 -32.35 -7.03 -10.20
C PHE A 442 -32.37 -5.66 -9.51
N LEU A 443 -33.52 -4.99 -9.50
CA LEU A 443 -33.72 -3.68 -8.88
C LEU A 443 -33.49 -3.75 -7.37
N ASN A 444 -34.01 -4.78 -6.68
CA ASN A 444 -33.76 -5.02 -5.26
C ASN A 444 -32.27 -5.29 -4.98
N HIS A 445 -31.55 -5.93 -5.90
CA HIS A 445 -30.10 -6.13 -5.75
C HIS A 445 -29.31 -4.82 -5.91
N LEU A 446 -29.73 -3.93 -6.83
CA LEU A 446 -29.13 -2.60 -6.97
C LEU A 446 -29.36 -1.74 -5.73
N ASP A 447 -30.57 -1.78 -5.18
CA ASP A 447 -30.98 -1.03 -4.00
C ASP A 447 -30.16 -1.46 -2.76
N ARG A 448 -29.99 -2.77 -2.54
CA ARG A 448 -29.09 -3.32 -1.50
C ARG A 448 -27.63 -2.86 -1.63
N ARG A 449 -27.19 -2.39 -2.79
CA ARG A 449 -25.84 -1.83 -3.02
C ARG A 449 -25.79 -0.30 -2.89
N ASN A 450 -26.84 0.35 -2.38
CA ASN A 450 -26.95 1.81 -2.24
C ASN A 450 -26.71 2.55 -3.57
N LEU A 451 -27.21 1.99 -4.68
CA LEU A 451 -27.16 2.65 -5.97
C LEU A 451 -28.35 3.58 -6.14
N VAL A 452 -28.08 4.87 -6.26
CA VAL A 452 -29.10 5.89 -6.56
C VAL A 452 -29.69 5.61 -7.95
N LEU A 453 -30.91 5.05 -7.98
CA LEU A 453 -31.68 4.69 -9.18
C LEU A 453 -31.93 5.88 -10.15
N PHE A 454 -31.75 7.12 -9.69
CA PHE A 454 -32.13 8.34 -10.41
C PHE A 454 -31.35 8.66 -11.69
N LYS A 455 -30.24 7.97 -11.99
CA LYS A 455 -29.47 8.17 -13.26
C LYS A 455 -29.72 7.09 -14.32
N ILE A 456 -30.66 6.17 -14.08
CA ILE A 456 -30.75 4.91 -14.81
C ILE A 456 -31.75 4.97 -15.98
N PHE A 457 -32.75 5.85 -15.93
CA PHE A 457 -33.87 5.87 -16.87
C PHE A 457 -33.85 7.13 -17.76
N ASP A 458 -32.94 7.17 -18.73
CA ASP A 458 -32.99 8.08 -19.90
C ASP A 458 -33.26 7.23 -21.15
N HIS A 459 -34.45 6.62 -21.23
CA HIS A 459 -34.89 5.91 -22.43
C HIS A 459 -36.29 6.42 -22.82
N PRO A 460 -36.52 6.78 -24.08
CA PRO A 460 -37.73 7.51 -24.50
C PRO A 460 -39.05 6.79 -24.18
N ASN A 461 -39.03 5.45 -24.10
CA ASN A 461 -40.23 4.63 -23.84
C ASN A 461 -40.36 4.15 -22.38
N ILE A 462 -39.52 4.64 -21.46
CA ILE A 462 -39.56 4.24 -20.05
C ILE A 462 -39.92 5.45 -19.19
N TYR A 463 -41.11 5.40 -18.61
CA TYR A 463 -41.62 6.38 -17.67
C TYR A 463 -41.50 5.83 -16.26
N TYR A 464 -41.17 6.67 -15.29
CA TYR A 464 -41.16 6.25 -13.89
C TYR A 464 -41.75 7.31 -12.98
N ARG A 465 -42.35 6.88 -11.86
CA ARG A 465 -42.87 7.74 -10.81
C ARG A 465 -42.41 7.20 -9.46
N VAL A 466 -41.79 8.07 -8.67
CA VAL A 466 -41.44 7.76 -7.28
C VAL A 466 -42.59 8.20 -6.39
N GLY A 467 -43.10 7.29 -5.54
CA GLY A 467 -44.12 7.59 -4.55
C GLY A 467 -43.61 8.51 -3.44
N ASN A 468 -44.51 9.16 -2.70
CA ASN A 468 -44.13 9.97 -1.55
C ASN A 468 -43.63 9.05 -0.42
N GLY A 469 -42.33 9.13 -0.15
CA GLY A 469 -41.60 8.15 0.67
C GLY A 469 -40.92 7.15 -0.26
N TYR A 470 -39.59 7.02 -0.14
CA TYR A 470 -38.67 6.26 -1.01
C TYR A 470 -38.98 4.75 -1.20
N GLU A 471 -40.16 4.27 -0.81
CA GLU A 471 -40.53 2.86 -0.73
C GLU A 471 -41.30 2.34 -1.95
N SER A 472 -41.64 3.19 -2.93
CA SER A 472 -42.32 2.73 -4.15
C SER A 472 -41.82 3.42 -5.42
N LEU A 473 -41.24 2.62 -6.34
CA LEU A 473 -40.86 3.01 -7.69
C LEU A 473 -41.83 2.36 -8.69
N LEU A 474 -42.69 3.16 -9.31
CA LEU A 474 -43.53 2.74 -10.42
C LEU A 474 -42.75 2.94 -11.73
N ILE A 475 -42.55 1.88 -12.51
CA ILE A 475 -41.95 1.95 -13.85
C ILE A 475 -43.02 1.56 -14.87
N MET A 476 -43.40 2.48 -15.74
CA MET A 476 -44.28 2.23 -16.89
C MET A 476 -43.44 2.17 -18.16
N ILE A 477 -43.64 1.11 -18.93
CA ILE A 477 -42.95 0.89 -20.21
C ILE A 477 -44.03 0.96 -21.29
N GLU A 478 -43.86 1.86 -22.26
CA GLU A 478 -44.75 1.94 -23.43
C GLU A 478 -44.36 0.82 -24.42
N VAL A 479 -45.30 -0.09 -24.73
CA VAL A 479 -45.08 -1.38 -25.43
C VAL A 479 -45.61 -1.38 -26.86
#